data_AF-A0A419GG07-F1
#
_entry.id   AF-A0A419GG07-F1
#
_cell.length_a   1.000
_cell.length_b   1.000
_cell.length_c   1.000
_cell.angle_alpha   90.00
_cell.angle_beta   90.00
_cell.angle_gamma   90.00
#
_symmetry.space_group_name_H-M   'P 1'
#
loop_
_entity.id
_entity.type
_entity.pdbx_description
1 polymer ?
#
loop_
_entity_poly.entity_id
_entity_poly.type
_entity_poly.pdbx_seq_one_letter_code
_entity_poly.pdbx_strand_id
1 'polypeptide(L)'
;MMYLQILVSLSIVFILYKLFRQRQDGKLSNSAFVIWFLLWLAVLLVFWQPEITSYLANILGIGRGADLVVYLSILVIFYIIFKIYVRLSKIESQLTKIVRKDAIDNAKER
;
A
#
# COMPACT_ATOMS: atom_id res chain seq x y z
N MET A 1 6.04 16.36 -23.75
CA MET A 1 5.19 16.66 -22.57
C MET A 1 3.82 15.99 -22.58
N MET A 2 3.08 15.90 -23.70
CA MET A 2 1.77 15.22 -23.71
C MET A 2 1.83 13.67 -23.59
N TYR A 3 2.91 13.06 -24.08
CA TYR A 3 3.06 11.59 -24.09
C TYR A 3 3.22 10.95 -22.71
N LEU A 4 4.00 11.58 -21.81
CA LEU A 4 4.16 11.10 -20.43
C LEU A 4 2.83 11.13 -19.66
N GLN A 5 2.02 12.16 -19.88
CA GLN A 5 0.73 12.32 -19.22
C GLN A 5 -0.28 11.26 -19.65
N ILE A 6 -0.30 10.94 -20.95
CA ILE A 6 -1.13 9.86 -21.52
C ILE A 6 -0.69 8.49 -20.99
N LEU A 7 0.61 8.23 -20.93
CA LEU A 7 1.17 6.94 -20.50
C LEU A 7 0.89 6.68 -19.01
N VAL A 8 1.02 7.72 -18.16
CA VAL A 8 0.71 7.63 -16.73
C VAL A 8 -0.80 7.50 -16.49
N SER A 9 -1.63 8.24 -17.23
CA SER A 9 -3.10 8.14 -17.11
C SER A 9 -3.60 6.74 -17.51
N LEU A 10 -3.08 6.17 -18.61
CA LEU A 10 -3.37 4.79 -19.02
C LEU A 10 -2.96 3.77 -17.96
N SER A 11 -1.78 3.96 -17.35
CA SER A 11 -1.28 3.10 -16.28
C SER A 11 -2.19 3.13 -15.05
N ILE A 12 -2.68 4.31 -14.66
CA ILE A 12 -3.60 4.47 -13.53
C ILE A 12 -4.96 3.82 -13.83
N VAL A 13 -5.51 4.02 -15.03
CA VAL A 13 -6.76 3.37 -15.45
C VAL A 13 -6.62 1.84 -15.45
N PHE A 14 -5.49 1.33 -15.93
CA PHE A 14 -5.20 -0.10 -15.91
C PHE A 14 -5.13 -0.66 -14.47
N ILE A 15 -4.51 0.10 -13.56
CA ILE A 15 -4.41 -0.29 -12.15
C ILE A 15 -5.77 -0.23 -11.46
N LEU A 16 -6.58 0.79 -11.71
CA LEU A 16 -7.96 0.88 -11.21
C LEU A 16 -8.82 -0.27 -11.74
N TYR A 17 -8.69 -0.62 -13.02
CA TYR A 17 -9.36 -1.77 -13.61
C TYR A 17 -8.92 -3.09 -12.94
N LYS A 18 -7.62 -3.25 -12.68
CA LYS A 18 -7.08 -4.42 -11.98
C LYS A 18 -7.58 -4.49 -10.53
N LEU A 19 -7.67 -3.34 -9.84
CA LEU A 19 -8.20 -3.23 -8.49
C LEU A 19 -9.69 -3.62 -8.45
N PHE A 20 -10.47 -3.17 -9.44
CA PHE A 20 -11.89 -3.49 -9.59
C PHE A 20 -12.11 -4.98 -9.86
N ARG A 21 -11.28 -5.59 -10.72
CA ARG A 21 -11.31 -7.03 -10.99
C ARG A 21 -10.92 -7.85 -9.76
N GLN A 22 -9.92 -7.39 -9.00
CA GLN A 22 -9.48 -8.05 -7.77
C GLN A 22 -10.51 -7.94 -6.63
N ARG A 23 -11.37 -6.92 -6.65
CA ARG A 23 -12.56 -6.80 -5.79
C ARG A 23 -13.63 -7.84 -6.14
N GLN A 24 -13.83 -8.10 -7.43
CA GLN A 24 -14.82 -9.05 -7.93
C GLN A 24 -14.45 -10.51 -7.58
N ASP A 25 -13.16 -10.80 -7.45
CA ASP A 25 -12.64 -12.12 -7.06
C ASP A 25 -12.78 -12.44 -5.55
N GLY A 26 -13.34 -11.54 -4.73
CA GLY A 26 -13.64 -11.78 -3.30
C GLY A 26 -12.41 -11.96 -2.37
N LYS A 27 -11.19 -11.80 -2.90
CA LYS A 27 -9.92 -12.02 -2.18
C LYS A 27 -9.42 -10.81 -1.37
N LEU A 28 -10.11 -9.67 -1.46
CA LEU A 28 -9.73 -8.42 -0.78
C LEU A 28 -10.79 -8.03 0.25
N SER A 29 -10.37 -7.90 1.51
CA SER A 29 -11.20 -7.27 2.55
C SER A 29 -11.58 -5.85 2.13
N ASN A 30 -12.83 -5.44 2.35
CA ASN A 30 -13.36 -4.11 1.98
C ASN A 30 -12.45 -2.96 2.42
N SER A 31 -11.75 -3.11 3.56
CA SER A 31 -10.79 -2.11 4.06
C SER A 31 -9.54 -1.97 3.19
N ALA A 32 -9.01 -3.08 2.66
CA ALA A 32 -7.85 -3.06 1.77
C ALA A 32 -8.18 -2.41 0.42
N PHE A 33 -9.37 -2.67 -0.11
CA PHE A 33 -9.83 -2.03 -1.34
C PHE A 33 -9.93 -0.51 -1.19
N VAL A 34 -10.53 -0.02 -0.10
CA VAL A 34 -10.68 1.42 0.14
C VAL A 34 -9.31 2.10 0.28
N ILE A 35 -8.38 1.52 1.04
CA ILE A 35 -7.02 2.08 1.21
C ILE A 35 -6.30 2.18 -0.13
N TRP A 36 -6.31 1.11 -0.93
CA TRP A 36 -5.65 1.11 -2.23
C TRP A 36 -6.31 2.06 -3.23
N PHE A 37 -7.64 2.12 -3.26
CA PHE A 37 -8.37 3.04 -4.12
C PHE A 37 -8.03 4.50 -3.79
N LEU A 38 -8.03 4.86 -2.51
CA LEU A 38 -7.72 6.21 -2.04
C LEU A 38 -6.26 6.59 -2.34
N LEU A 39 -5.33 5.63 -2.22
CA LEU A 39 -3.92 5.83 -2.58
C LEU A 39 -3.76 6.15 -4.07
N TRP A 40 -4.35 5.35 -4.97
CA TRP A 40 -4.29 5.60 -6.42
C TRP A 40 -5.00 6.89 -6.83
N LEU A 41 -6.09 7.24 -6.16
CA LEU A 41 -6.76 8.53 -6.35
C LEU A 41 -5.86 9.71 -5.96
N ALA A 42 -5.15 9.60 -4.83
CA ALA A 42 -4.19 10.62 -4.40
C ALA A 42 -3.03 10.77 -5.39
N VAL A 43 -2.52 9.68 -5.95
CA VAL A 43 -1.49 9.71 -7.01
C VAL A 43 -2.01 10.43 -8.27
N LEU A 44 -3.25 10.13 -8.67
CA LEU A 44 -3.88 10.78 -9.83
C LEU A 44 -4.03 12.29 -9.60
N LEU A 45 -4.48 12.71 -8.41
CA LEU A 45 -4.62 14.12 -8.05
C LEU A 45 -3.28 14.87 -8.06
N VAL A 46 -2.23 14.29 -7.46
CA VAL A 46 -0.88 14.88 -7.45
C VAL A 46 -0.33 15.03 -8.87
N PHE A 47 -0.59 14.04 -9.74
CA PHE A 47 -0.08 14.04 -11.11
C PHE A 47 -0.83 15.01 -12.03
N TRP A 48 -2.15 15.18 -11.84
CA TRP A 48 -2.96 16.07 -12.67
C TRP A 48 -2.86 17.54 -12.24
N GLN A 49 -2.61 17.81 -10.96
CA GLN A 49 -2.58 19.15 -10.39
C GLN A 49 -1.31 19.37 -9.54
N PRO A 50 -0.13 19.53 -10.17
CA PRO A 50 1.12 19.80 -9.45
C PRO A 50 1.10 21.14 -8.68
N GLU A 51 0.20 22.05 -9.03
CA GLU A 51 0.00 23.31 -8.28
C GLU A 51 -0.52 23.09 -6.86
N ILE A 52 -1.38 22.10 -6.63
CA ILE A 52 -1.89 21.77 -5.28
C ILE A 52 -0.75 21.25 -4.41
N THR A 53 0.10 20.39 -4.97
CA THR A 53 1.30 19.88 -4.29
C THR A 53 2.29 21.01 -4.01
N SER A 54 2.41 21.97 -4.93
CA SER A 54 3.30 23.13 -4.78
C SER A 54 2.78 24.11 -3.71
N TYR A 55 1.47 24.32 -3.62
CA TYR A 55 0.85 25.14 -2.57
C TYR A 55 1.02 24.52 -1.18
N LEU A 56 0.75 23.21 -1.04
CA LEU A 56 0.99 22.48 0.20
C LEU A 56 2.48 22.47 0.60
N ALA A 57 3.37 22.31 -0.37
CA ALA A 57 4.81 22.33 -0.11
C ALA A 57 5.28 23.72 0.34
N ASN A 58 4.73 24.80 -0.22
CA ASN A 58 5.06 26.17 0.18
C ASN A 58 4.59 26.48 1.61
N ILE A 59 3.40 26.02 2.01
CA ILE A 59 2.92 26.11 3.41
C ILE A 59 3.83 25.33 4.37
N LEU A 60 4.34 24.18 3.94
CA LEU A 60 5.23 23.32 4.72
C LEU A 60 6.71 23.74 4.64
N GLY A 61 7.04 24.83 3.94
CA GLY A 61 8.40 25.35 3.80
C GLY A 61 9.33 24.53 2.88
N ILE A 62 8.77 23.62 2.08
CA ILE A 62 9.50 22.76 1.15
C ILE A 62 9.35 23.39 -0.25
N GLY A 63 10.43 23.94 -0.80
CA GLY A 63 10.39 24.72 -2.05
C GLY A 63 9.99 23.94 -3.32
N ARG A 64 9.79 22.62 -3.23
CA ARG A 64 9.42 21.76 -4.38
C ARG A 64 8.34 20.75 -3.97
N GLY A 65 7.21 20.77 -4.69
CA GLY A 65 6.10 19.83 -4.45
C GLY A 65 6.48 18.35 -4.59
N ALA A 66 7.44 18.03 -5.46
CA ALA A 66 7.93 16.65 -5.62
C ALA A 66 8.57 16.09 -4.34
N ASP A 67 9.32 16.92 -3.61
CA ASP A 67 10.06 16.49 -2.42
C ASP A 67 9.09 16.15 -1.27
N LEU A 68 7.99 16.90 -1.16
CA LEU A 68 6.91 16.59 -0.21
C LEU A 68 6.32 15.19 -0.43
N VAL A 69 6.07 14.83 -1.70
CA VAL A 69 5.52 13.52 -2.07
C VAL A 69 6.52 12.41 -1.72
N VAL A 70 7.80 12.63 -1.99
CA VAL A 70 8.87 11.70 -1.62
C VAL A 70 8.90 11.48 -0.10
N TYR A 71 8.93 12.54 0.70
CA TYR A 71 8.91 12.41 2.16
C TYR A 71 7.68 11.65 2.68
N LEU A 72 6.49 11.99 2.17
CA LEU A 72 5.26 11.31 2.57
C LEU A 72 5.29 9.83 2.17
N SER A 73 5.77 9.51 0.97
CA SER A 73 5.89 8.13 0.49
C SER A 73 6.82 7.30 1.36
N ILE A 74 7.96 7.87 1.79
CA ILE A 74 8.90 7.20 2.67
C ILE A 74 8.22 6.87 4.00
N LEU A 75 7.52 7.83 4.62
CA LEU A 75 6.78 7.61 5.86
C LEU A 75 5.73 6.49 5.72
N VAL A 76 4.96 6.51 4.63
CA VAL A 76 3.95 5.48 4.35
C VAL A 76 4.58 4.10 4.14
N ILE A 77 5.69 4.03 3.41
CA ILE A 77 6.43 2.78 3.17
C ILE A 77 6.94 2.22 4.50
N PHE A 78 7.55 3.05 5.36
CA PHE A 78 8.00 2.62 6.68
C PHE A 78 6.84 2.08 7.54
N TYR A 79 5.69 2.75 7.53
CA TYR A 79 4.50 2.29 8.23
C TYR A 79 4.02 0.92 7.71
N ILE A 80 4.01 0.73 6.38
CA ILE A 80 3.62 -0.54 5.77
C ILE A 80 4.61 -1.65 6.14
N ILE A 81 5.92 -1.39 6.06
CA ILE A 81 6.97 -2.34 6.48
C ILE A 81 6.77 -2.75 7.92
N PHE A 82 6.55 -1.78 8.82
CA PHE A 82 6.29 -2.05 10.23
C PHE A 82 5.04 -2.92 10.42
N LYS A 83 3.94 -2.61 9.73
CA LYS A 83 2.71 -3.41 9.79
C LYS A 83 2.91 -4.85 9.30
N ILE A 84 3.69 -5.03 8.23
CA ILE A 84 4.07 -6.36 7.72
C ILE A 84 4.90 -7.11 8.75
N TYR A 85 5.91 -6.47 9.34
CA TYR A 85 6.75 -7.07 10.37
C TYR A 85 5.92 -7.57 11.57
N VAL A 86 5.00 -6.75 12.09
CA VAL A 86 4.10 -7.14 13.19
C VAL A 86 3.21 -8.32 12.80
N ARG A 87 2.71 -8.35 11.56
CA ARG A 87 1.89 -9.46 11.07
C ARG A 87 2.72 -10.74 10.94
N LEU A 88 3.96 -10.63 10.46
CA LEU A 88 4.88 -11.75 10.29
C LEU A 88 5.23 -12.39 11.64
N SER A 89 5.59 -11.58 12.64
CA SER A 89 5.87 -12.07 14.00
C SER A 89 4.68 -12.82 14.63
N LYS A 90 3.45 -12.36 14.38
CA LYS A 90 2.24 -13.09 14.81
C LYS A 90 2.10 -14.45 14.13
N ILE A 91 2.39 -14.52 12.84
CA ILE A 91 2.34 -15.77 12.06
C ILE A 91 3.41 -16.74 12.57
N GLU A 92 4.64 -16.28 12.80
CA GLU A 92 5.72 -17.09 13.38
C GLU A 92 5.31 -17.69 14.74
N SER A 93 4.76 -16.86 15.64
CA SER A 93 4.29 -17.35 16.95
C SER A 93 3.18 -18.40 16.83
N GLN A 94 2.24 -18.22 15.91
CA GLN A 94 1.19 -19.21 15.64
C GLN A 94 1.77 -20.51 15.09
N LEU A 95 2.72 -20.42 14.15
CA LEU A 95 3.39 -21.57 13.57
C LEU A 95 4.16 -22.36 14.65
N THR A 96 4.90 -21.67 15.53
CA THR A 96 5.59 -22.32 16.65
C THR A 96 4.62 -23.07 17.57
N LYS A 97 3.45 -22.51 17.85
CA LYS A 97 2.42 -23.19 18.67
C LYS A 97 1.88 -24.44 17.99
N ILE A 98 1.61 -24.39 16.69
CA ILE A 98 1.10 -25.53 15.91
C ILE A 98 2.15 -26.65 15.89
N VAL A 99 3.40 -26.33 15.51
CA VAL A 99 4.49 -27.31 15.45
C VAL A 99 4.77 -27.94 16.83
N ARG A 100 4.74 -27.14 17.90
CA ARG A 100 4.91 -27.67 19.27
C ARG A 100 3.78 -28.61 19.65
N LYS A 101 2.54 -28.28 19.30
CA LYS A 101 1.38 -29.15 19.59
C LYS A 101 1.53 -30.48 18.83
N ASP A 102 1.81 -30.43 17.53
CA ASP A 102 2.05 -31.61 16.71
C ASP A 102 3.16 -32.49 17.29
N ALA A 103 4.28 -31.89 17.72
CA ALA A 103 5.38 -32.65 18.31
C ALA A 103 4.99 -33.38 19.61
N ILE A 104 4.20 -32.74 20.48
CA ILE A 104 3.72 -33.33 21.74
C ILE A 104 2.69 -34.43 21.46
N ASP A 105 1.77 -34.21 20.53
CA ASP A 105 0.73 -35.19 20.19
C ASP A 105 1.36 -36.45 19.56
N ASN A 106 2.31 -36.29 18.62
CA ASN A 106 3.08 -37.40 18.05
C ASN A 106 3.92 -38.18 19.09
N ALA A 107 4.37 -37.52 20.16
CA ALA A 107 5.13 -38.16 21.23
C ALA A 107 4.25 -38.96 22.19
N LYS A 108 2.94 -38.67 22.26
CA LYS A 108 1.98 -39.42 23.10
C LYS A 108 1.39 -40.65 22.41
N GLU A 109 1.37 -40.65 21.07
CA GLU A 109 0.87 -41.78 20.28
C GLU A 109 1.89 -42.92 20.11
N ARG A 110 3.14 -42.71 20.55
CA ARG A 110 4.21 -43.73 20.62
C ARG A 110 4.41 -44.21 22.05
#